data_AF-A0A3D8YRV4-F1
#
_entry.id   AF-A0A3D8YRV4-F1
#
_cell.length_a   1.000
_cell.length_b   1.000
_cell.length_c   1.000
_cell.angle_alpha   90.00
_cell.angle_beta   90.00
_cell.angle_gamma   90.00
#
_symmetry.space_group_name_H-M   'P 1'
#
loop_
_entity.id
_entity.type
_entity.pdbx_description
1 polymer ?
#
loop_
_entity_poly.entity_id
_entity_poly.type
_entity_poly.pdbx_seq_one_letter_code
_entity_poly.pdbx_strand_id
1 'polypeptide(L)'
;MSIFHIGGEIHIMHEYKIEKIDVHHGRDGILLAEEYAPVIAKNASEGWRFVQLVNLSGLSQIQRRIDLIFEREIRGGSDKK
;
A
#
# COMPACT_ATOMS: atom_id res chain seq x y z
N MET A 1 45.77 18.24 5.73
CA MET A 1 44.37 18.42 6.15
C MET A 1 43.52 17.53 5.28
N SER A 2 43.17 16.33 5.75
CA SER A 2 42.31 15.40 5.01
C SER A 2 40.89 15.54 5.55
N ILE A 3 39.99 16.00 4.68
CA ILE A 3 38.56 16.08 4.97
C ILE A 3 38.01 14.68 4.72
N PHE A 4 37.69 13.95 5.78
CA PHE A 4 37.01 12.66 5.68
C PHE A 4 35.54 12.94 5.32
N HIS A 5 35.16 12.62 4.08
CA HIS A 5 33.75 12.54 3.69
C HIS A 5 33.14 11.32 4.40
N ILE A 6 32.34 11.57 5.44
CA ILE A 6 31.50 10.56 6.06
C ILE A 6 30.23 10.46 5.21
N GLY A 7 30.34 9.80 4.05
CA GLY A 7 29.19 9.45 3.23
C GLY A 7 28.46 8.27 3.86
N GLY A 8 27.58 8.53 4.82
CA GLY A 8 26.66 7.51 5.33
C GLY A 8 25.58 7.25 4.29
N GLU A 9 25.61 6.08 3.64
CA GLU A 9 24.52 5.62 2.78
C GLU A 9 23.27 5.41 3.64
N ILE A 10 22.26 6.27 3.48
CA ILE A 10 20.94 6.03 4.05
C ILE A 10 20.26 5.00 3.15
N HIS A 11 20.23 3.74 3.57
CA HIS A 11 19.39 2.74 2.94
C HIS A 11 17.92 3.06 3.25
N ILE A 12 17.23 3.63 2.26
CA ILE A 12 15.77 3.78 2.31
C ILE A 12 15.18 2.43 1.92
N MET A 13 14.56 1.75 2.90
CA MET A 13 13.86 0.49 2.67
C MET A 13 12.37 0.79 2.56
N HIS A 14 11.70 0.24 1.55
CA HIS A 14 10.26 0.42 1.38
C HIS A 14 9.51 -0.80 1.91
N GLU A 15 8.57 -0.58 2.82
CA GLU A 15 7.59 -1.56 3.24
C GLU A 15 6.36 -1.45 2.36
N TYR A 16 5.81 -2.60 1.95
CA TYR A 16 4.60 -2.65 1.13
C TYR A 16 3.48 -3.37 1.87
N LYS A 17 2.26 -2.83 1.75
CA LYS A 17 1.04 -3.39 2.30
C LYS A 17 -0.01 -3.52 1.19
N ILE A 18 -0.74 -4.62 1.18
CA ILE A 18 -1.80 -4.90 0.20
C ILE A 18 -3.10 -5.17 0.94
N GLU A 19 -4.08 -4.29 0.77
CA GLU A 19 -5.44 -4.48 1.29
C GLU A 19 -6.32 -5.04 0.17
N LYS A 20 -7.05 -6.12 0.45
CA LYS A 20 -7.91 -6.81 -0.52
C LYS A 20 -9.36 -6.47 -0.23
N ILE A 21 -10.08 -5.98 -1.23
CA ILE A 21 -11.48 -5.61 -1.13
C ILE A 21 -12.30 -6.48 -2.07
N ASP A 22 -13.17 -7.31 -1.51
CA ASP A 22 -14.06 -8.16 -2.30
C ASP A 22 -15.10 -7.34 -3.06
N VAL A 23 -15.43 -7.81 -4.25
CA VAL A 23 -16.38 -7.15 -5.15
C VAL A 23 -17.57 -8.07 -5.39
N HIS A 24 -18.77 -7.61 -5.02
CA HIS A 24 -19.99 -8.38 -5.19
C HIS A 24 -20.78 -7.89 -6.42
N HIS A 25 -21.41 -8.81 -7.14
CA HIS A 25 -22.37 -8.43 -8.17
C HIS A 25 -23.75 -8.30 -7.54
N GLY A 26 -24.28 -7.08 -7.49
CA GLY A 26 -25.71 -6.89 -7.25
C GLY A 26 -26.49 -6.90 -8.56
N ARG A 27 -27.81 -6.84 -8.47
CA ARG A 27 -28.71 -6.82 -9.65
C ARG A 27 -28.48 -5.62 -10.58
N ASP A 28 -27.86 -4.55 -10.08
CA ASP A 28 -27.58 -3.31 -10.81
C ASP A 28 -26.11 -3.14 -11.26
N GLY A 29 -25.27 -4.17 -11.11
CA GLY A 29 -23.88 -4.14 -11.60
C GLY A 29 -22.83 -4.52 -10.54
N ILE A 30 -21.58 -4.14 -10.82
CA ILE A 30 -20.44 -4.35 -9.92
C ILE A 30 -20.61 -3.41 -8.71
N LEU A 31 -21.04 -3.97 -7.58
CA LEU A 31 -21.13 -3.28 -6.31
C LEU A 31 -19.90 -3.62 -5.48
N LEU A 32 -19.09 -2.61 -5.19
CA LEU A 32 -18.02 -2.74 -4.21
C LEU A 32 -18.65 -3.10 -2.86
N ALA A 33 -18.14 -4.15 -2.20
CA ALA A 33 -18.65 -4.55 -0.88
C ALA A 33 -18.44 -3.42 0.15
N GLU A 34 -17.32 -2.73 0.01
CA GLU A 34 -16.96 -1.53 0.76
C GLU A 34 -16.44 -0.46 -0.22
N GLU A 35 -16.85 0.80 -0.01
CA GLU A 35 -16.15 1.91 -0.66
C GLU A 35 -14.70 1.91 -0.19
N TYR A 36 -13.73 1.92 -1.12
CA TYR A 36 -12.31 1.83 -0.77
C TYR A 36 -11.72 3.15 -0.25
N ALA A 37 -12.44 4.27 -0.42
CA ALA A 37 -12.03 5.59 0.07
C ALA A 37 -11.75 5.63 1.59
N PRO A 38 -12.62 5.09 2.48
CA PRO A 38 -12.32 4.99 3.91
C PRO A 38 -11.10 4.10 4.21
N VAL A 39 -10.86 3.04 3.43
CA VAL A 39 -9.67 2.18 3.58
C VAL A 39 -8.40 2.97 3.29
N ILE A 40 -8.39 3.77 2.22
CA ILE A 40 -7.26 4.64 1.89
C ILE A 40 -7.04 5.69 2.99
N ALA A 41 -8.10 6.35 3.45
CA ALA A 41 -8.01 7.37 4.50
C ALA A 41 -7.47 6.81 5.82
N LYS A 42 -7.91 5.60 6.22
CA LYS A 42 -7.42 4.91 7.41
C LYS A 42 -5.92 4.61 7.29
N ASN A 43 -5.49 3.98 6.20
CA ASN A 43 -4.08 3.65 5.99
C ASN A 43 -3.20 4.92 5.91
N ALA A 44 -3.69 6.00 5.30
CA ALA A 44 -2.99 7.29 5.30
C ALA A 44 -2.77 7.85 6.72
N SER A 45 -3.77 7.71 7.61
CA SER A 45 -3.63 8.13 9.01
C SER A 45 -2.61 7.28 9.81
N GLU A 46 -2.34 6.06 9.36
CA GLU A 46 -1.34 5.14 9.91
C GLU A 46 0.07 5.36 9.31
N GLY A 47 0.23 6.36 8.44
CA GLY A 47 1.50 6.69 7.79
C GLY A 47 1.81 5.88 6.54
N TRP A 48 0.82 5.19 5.97
CA TRP A 48 0.96 4.52 4.68
C TRP A 48 0.62 5.45 3.52
N ARG A 49 1.44 5.42 2.47
CA ARG A 49 1.18 6.14 1.23
C ARG A 49 0.50 5.22 0.23
N PHE A 50 -0.63 5.66 -0.30
CA PHE A 50 -1.30 4.93 -1.38
C PHE A 50 -0.50 5.04 -2.69
N VAL A 51 -0.25 3.89 -3.32
CA VAL A 51 0.55 3.79 -4.55
C VAL A 51 -0.33 3.46 -5.74
N GLN A 52 -1.16 2.42 -5.63
CA GLN A 52 -1.89 1.89 -6.77
C GLN A 52 -3.14 1.12 -6.37
N LEU A 53 -4.15 1.17 -7.24
CA LEU A 53 -5.32 0.30 -7.21
C LEU A 53 -5.23 -0.70 -8.35
N VAL A 54 -5.32 -1.99 -8.03
CA VAL A 54 -5.35 -3.09 -9.00
C VAL A 54 -6.74 -3.68 -9.03
N ASN A 55 -7.43 -3.48 -10.14
CA ASN A 55 -8.78 -4.00 -10.33
C ASN A 55 -8.73 -5.41 -10.93
N LEU A 56 -9.07 -6.41 -10.10
CA LEU A 56 -9.15 -7.81 -10.49
C LEU A 56 -10.59 -8.29 -10.69
N SER A 57 -11.54 -7.35 -10.85
CA SER A 57 -12.96 -7.67 -11.10
C SER A 57 -13.23 -8.31 -12.47
N GLY A 58 -12.29 -8.19 -13.42
CA GLY A 58 -12.33 -8.86 -14.73
C GLY A 58 -12.01 -10.36 -14.69
N LEU A 59 -11.55 -10.87 -13.55
CA LEU A 59 -11.29 -12.30 -13.36
C LEU A 59 -12.58 -13.07 -13.04
N SER A 60 -12.48 -14.39 -13.08
CA SER A 60 -13.58 -15.33 -12.77
C SER A 60 -14.29 -14.95 -11.47
N GLN A 61 -15.61 -15.15 -11.39
CA GLN A 61 -16.50 -14.64 -10.33
C GLN A 61 -16.01 -14.89 -8.90
N ILE A 62 -15.23 -15.95 -8.67
CA ILE A 62 -14.72 -16.38 -7.36
C ILE A 62 -13.50 -15.55 -6.90
N GLN A 63 -12.85 -14.79 -7.80
CA GLN A 63 -11.60 -14.06 -7.51
C GLN A 63 -11.74 -12.54 -7.69
N ARG A 64 -12.97 -12.03 -7.83
CA ARG A 64 -13.23 -10.62 -8.07
C ARG A 64 -12.94 -9.80 -6.81
N ARG A 65 -11.84 -9.06 -6.88
CA ARG A 65 -11.44 -8.15 -5.82
C ARG A 65 -10.75 -6.92 -6.39
N ILE A 66 -10.57 -5.93 -5.55
CA ILE A 66 -9.66 -4.82 -5.77
C ILE A 66 -8.54 -4.95 -4.75
N ASP A 67 -7.31 -4.92 -5.23
CA ASP A 67 -6.13 -4.88 -4.36
C ASP A 67 -5.65 -3.42 -4.30
N LEU A 68 -5.60 -2.85 -3.09
CA LEU A 68 -5.03 -1.52 -2.82
C LEU A 68 -3.61 -1.69 -2.32
N ILE A 69 -2.66 -1.09 -3.02
CA ILE A 69 -1.24 -1.17 -2.71
C ILE A 69 -0.82 0.12 -2.02
N PHE A 70 -0.18 -0.06 -0.86
CA PHE A 70 0.39 1.01 -0.07
C PHE A 70 1.88 0.78 0.16
N GLU A 71 2.62 1.87 0.29
CA GLU A 71 4.03 1.85 0.66
C GLU A 71 4.27 2.71 1.91
N ARG A 72 5.34 2.40 2.63
CA ARG A 72 5.87 3.26 3.68
C ARG A 72 7.39 3.19 3.67
N GLU A 73 8.04 4.33 3.78
CA GLU A 73 9.49 4.37 3.93
C GLU A 73 9.86 3.95 5.35
N ILE A 74 10.58 2.84 5.47
CA ILE A 74 11.30 2.47 6.67
C ILE A 74 12.67 3.12 6.56
N ARG A 75 12.91 4.12 7.40
CA ARG A 75 14.27 4.59 7.63
C ARG A 75 15.01 3.46 8.33
N GLY A 76 15.91 2.79 7.61
CA GLY A 76 16.90 1.88 8.18
C GLY A 76 17.93 2.65 9.01
N GLY A 77 17.46 3.34 10.05
CA GLY A 77 18.33 3.90 11.08
C GLY A 77 18.75 2.74 11.97
N SER A 78 20.04 2.46 12.00
CA SER A 78 20.65 1.60 12.99
C SER A 78 20.25 2.08 14.40
N ASP A 79 19.19 1.52 14.98
CA ASP A 79 18.98 1.55 16.42
C ASP A 79 20.00 0.58 17.01
N LYS A 80 21.27 1.02 17.05
CA LYS A 80 22.28 0.40 17.87
C LYS A 80 21.96 0.81 19.30
N LYS A 81 21.25 -0.06 20.01
CA LYS A 81 21.24 -0.08 21.47
C LYS A 81 22.44 -0.88 22.00
#